data_AF-A0A147KHX2-F1
#
_entry.id   AF-A0A147KHX2-F1
#
_cell.length_a   1.000
_cell.length_b   1.000
_cell.length_c   1.000
_cell.angle_alpha   90.00
_cell.angle_beta   90.00
_cell.angle_gamma   90.00
#
_symmetry.space_group_name_H-M   'P 1'
#
loop_
_entity.id
_entity.type
_entity.pdbx_description
1 polymer ?
#
loop_
_entity_poly.entity_id
_entity_poly.type
_entity_poly.pdbx_seq_one_letter_code
_entity_poly.pdbx_strand_id
1 'polypeptide(L)'
;MNDTPNPEPVVDPDLPDHVRTLLLRAHHTPPRRPLPVPRPLAEHPLAATLATVLVLLVGMRLLARVFVVVAALLLLAAAVVVLVNVAASGPDRAARRAWQRHRDRCITAEDLDPEAAALLLRAQKAAAAVDDAQVVRDDVLDTALNTAVLPRQLWETATALRRITQLRSRPAPDTAHDPEVAALLADRDRALRAAQRSVGARVAALEDYAARVAEADRAWQRAATLRRLLAEQEELRDLLAATAADEAAVRELADLTERAQAAEEHLRAAADRAAQAASRLPGADT
;
A
#
# COMPACT_ATOMS: atom_id res chain seq x y z
N MET A 1 -15.05 23.32 -10.31
CA MET A 1 -15.58 22.70 -9.09
C MET A 1 -14.38 22.13 -8.38
N ASN A 2 -13.87 22.82 -7.35
CA ASN A 2 -12.65 22.40 -6.65
C ASN A 2 -13.01 21.18 -5.81
N ASP A 3 -12.63 19.99 -6.23
CA ASP A 3 -12.67 18.79 -5.41
C ASP A 3 -11.75 19.04 -4.21
N THR A 4 -12.35 19.46 -3.10
CA THR A 4 -11.65 19.56 -1.83
C THR A 4 -11.33 18.12 -1.46
N PRO A 5 -10.06 17.75 -1.20
CA PRO A 5 -9.73 16.37 -0.88
C PRO A 5 -10.54 15.93 0.33
N ASN A 6 -11.42 14.95 0.14
CA ASN A 6 -12.20 14.38 1.22
C ASN A 6 -11.30 13.45 2.06
N PRO A 7 -11.48 13.43 3.40
CA PRO A 7 -10.76 12.49 4.24
C PRO A 7 -11.11 11.06 3.86
N GLU A 8 -10.14 10.17 3.96
CA GLU A 8 -10.32 8.74 3.74
C GLU A 8 -11.23 8.13 4.83
N PRO A 9 -11.96 7.03 4.55
CA PRO A 9 -12.76 6.35 5.55
C PRO A 9 -11.89 5.81 6.69
N VAL A 10 -12.26 6.11 7.94
CA VAL A 10 -11.57 5.60 9.14
C VAL A 10 -12.36 4.44 9.72
N VAL A 11 -11.70 3.29 9.89
CA VAL A 11 -12.30 2.06 10.39
C VAL A 11 -11.79 1.77 11.80
N ASP A 12 -12.66 1.26 12.67
CA ASP A 12 -12.32 0.84 14.02
C ASP A 12 -11.14 -0.16 14.02
N PRO A 13 -10.00 0.15 14.68
CA PRO A 13 -8.82 -0.70 14.70
C PRO A 13 -9.03 -2.00 15.49
N ASP A 14 -10.04 -2.08 16.35
CA ASP A 14 -10.38 -3.31 17.09
C ASP A 14 -11.08 -4.36 16.21
N LEU A 15 -11.43 -4.01 14.96
CA LEU A 15 -12.02 -4.95 14.02
C LEU A 15 -10.95 -5.86 13.39
N PRO A 16 -11.27 -7.16 13.19
CA PRO A 16 -10.40 -8.06 12.45
C PRO A 16 -10.09 -7.55 11.02
N ASP A 17 -8.86 -7.75 10.54
CA ASP A 17 -8.35 -7.23 9.26
C ASP A 17 -9.23 -7.59 8.07
N HIS A 18 -9.76 -8.81 8.05
CA HIS A 18 -10.66 -9.27 7.00
C HIS A 18 -11.98 -8.47 6.98
N VAL A 19 -12.47 -7.98 8.12
CA VAL A 19 -13.65 -7.10 8.19
C VAL A 19 -13.28 -5.68 7.75
N ARG A 20 -12.12 -5.17 8.18
CA ARG A 20 -11.63 -3.84 7.81
C ARG A 20 -11.48 -3.70 6.29
N THR A 21 -10.86 -4.68 5.65
CA THR A 21 -10.69 -4.73 4.18
C THR A 21 -12.04 -4.82 3.44
N LEU A 22 -13.00 -5.60 3.97
CA LEU A 22 -14.35 -5.66 3.41
C LEU A 22 -15.11 -4.33 3.52
N LEU A 23 -14.93 -3.58 4.62
CA LEU A 23 -15.55 -2.27 4.81
C LEU A 23 -14.98 -1.22 3.85
N LEU A 24 -13.66 -1.17 3.70
CA LEU A 24 -12.99 -0.28 2.74
C LEU A 24 -13.44 -0.59 1.31
N ARG A 25 -13.52 -1.88 0.93
CA ARG A 25 -14.04 -2.29 -0.39
C ARG A 25 -15.50 -1.90 -0.59
N ALA A 26 -16.34 -2.05 0.43
CA ALA A 26 -17.76 -1.67 0.36
C ALA A 26 -17.94 -0.15 0.14
N HIS A 27 -17.08 0.68 0.72
CA HIS A 27 -17.14 2.13 0.52
C HIS A 27 -16.90 2.53 -0.95
N HIS A 28 -15.94 1.91 -1.62
CA HIS A 28 -15.65 2.18 -3.04
C HIS A 28 -16.73 1.64 -4.01
N THR A 29 -17.62 0.76 -3.54
CA THR A 29 -18.71 0.20 -4.36
C THR A 29 -20.06 0.45 -3.67
N PRO A 30 -20.69 1.62 -3.89
CA PRO A 30 -21.98 1.91 -3.27
C PRO A 30 -22.99 0.81 -3.63
N PRO A 31 -23.87 0.42 -2.69
CA PRO A 31 -24.82 -0.66 -2.94
C PRO A 31 -25.70 -0.31 -4.14
N ARG A 32 -25.57 -1.05 -5.24
CA ARG A 32 -26.58 -1.04 -6.31
C ARG A 32 -27.92 -1.44 -5.67
N ARG A 33 -28.94 -0.59 -5.79
CA ARG A 33 -30.32 -0.91 -5.42
C ARG A 33 -30.66 -2.30 -5.98
N PRO A 34 -31.14 -3.25 -5.16
CA PRO A 34 -31.57 -4.52 -5.71
C PRO A 34 -32.69 -4.27 -6.72
N LEU A 35 -32.55 -4.77 -7.95
CA LEU A 35 -33.67 -4.80 -8.90
C LEU A 35 -34.82 -5.60 -8.26
N PRO A 36 -36.07 -5.11 -8.34
CA PRO A 36 -37.22 -5.87 -7.87
C PRO A 36 -37.31 -7.18 -8.66
N VAL A 37 -37.22 -8.30 -7.94
CA VAL A 37 -37.39 -9.63 -8.52
C VAL A 37 -38.89 -9.86 -8.72
N PRO A 38 -39.39 -10.14 -9.94
CA PRO A 38 -40.79 -10.44 -10.15
C PRO A 38 -41.13 -11.78 -9.46
N ARG A 39 -42.17 -11.77 -8.61
CA ARG A 39 -42.74 -12.98 -8.02
C ARG A 39 -43.52 -13.73 -9.11
N PRO A 40 -43.31 -15.05 -9.32
CA PRO A 40 -44.16 -15.80 -10.23
C PRO A 40 -45.56 -15.94 -9.62
N LEU A 41 -46.56 -15.51 -10.39
CA LEU A 41 -47.98 -15.68 -10.09
C LEU A 41 -48.36 -17.12 -10.47
N ALA A 42 -48.75 -17.92 -9.49
CA ALA A 42 -49.28 -19.26 -9.73
C ALA A 42 -50.70 -19.13 -10.31
N GLU A 43 -50.90 -19.58 -11.54
CA GLU A 43 -52.19 -19.60 -12.22
C GLU A 43 -52.86 -20.99 -12.12
N HIS A 44 -54.17 -20.97 -11.89
CA HIS A 44 -55.02 -22.14 -11.70
C HIS A 44 -55.36 -22.88 -13.00
N PRO A 45 -55.73 -24.18 -12.91
CA PRO A 45 -55.86 -25.10 -14.03
C PRO A 45 -57.28 -25.10 -14.63
N LEU A 46 -57.43 -25.80 -15.76
CA LEU A 46 -58.67 -26.25 -16.43
C LEU A 46 -59.06 -25.50 -17.72
N ALA A 47 -58.25 -25.63 -18.78
CA ALA A 47 -58.72 -25.46 -20.16
C ALA A 47 -57.82 -26.18 -21.20
N ALA A 48 -57.34 -27.39 -20.91
CA ALA A 48 -56.28 -28.03 -21.69
C ALA A 48 -56.48 -29.53 -22.01
N THR A 49 -57.69 -29.97 -22.42
CA THR A 49 -57.92 -31.41 -22.66
C THR A 49 -58.39 -31.84 -24.06
N LEU A 50 -58.71 -30.93 -24.99
CA LEU A 50 -59.18 -31.36 -26.33
C LEU A 50 -58.29 -30.94 -27.52
N ALA A 51 -57.40 -29.96 -27.36
CA ALA A 51 -56.37 -29.66 -28.36
C ALA A 51 -55.15 -30.61 -28.29
N THR A 52 -55.07 -31.38 -27.20
CA THR A 52 -53.86 -32.06 -26.74
C THR A 52 -53.61 -33.41 -27.41
N VAL A 53 -54.55 -33.99 -28.15
CA VAL A 53 -54.36 -35.34 -28.74
C VAL A 53 -53.97 -35.28 -30.23
N LEU A 54 -54.47 -34.29 -30.97
CA LEU A 54 -54.22 -34.18 -32.41
C LEU A 54 -52.88 -33.47 -32.75
N VAL A 55 -52.44 -32.52 -31.91
CA VAL A 55 -51.10 -31.91 -31.99
C VAL A 55 -50.00 -32.90 -31.56
N LEU A 56 -50.35 -33.87 -30.70
CA LEU A 56 -49.41 -34.79 -30.05
C LEU A 56 -48.86 -35.88 -30.98
N LEU A 57 -49.48 -36.19 -32.11
CA LEU A 57 -49.04 -37.32 -32.94
C LEU A 57 -48.25 -36.92 -34.18
N VAL A 58 -48.47 -35.70 -34.71
CA VAL A 58 -47.71 -35.14 -35.85
C VAL A 58 -46.69 -34.08 -35.40
N GLY A 59 -46.94 -33.37 -34.29
CA GLY A 59 -45.98 -32.44 -33.69
C GLY A 59 -44.81 -33.15 -32.98
N MET A 60 -44.97 -34.37 -32.47
CA MET A 60 -44.02 -35.01 -31.54
C MET A 60 -42.59 -35.17 -32.07
N ARG A 61 -42.40 -35.26 -33.39
CA ARG A 61 -41.06 -35.50 -33.95
C ARG A 61 -40.31 -34.22 -34.35
N LEU A 62 -41.02 -33.14 -34.69
CA LEU A 62 -40.42 -31.83 -34.98
C LEU A 62 -40.34 -30.96 -33.72
N LEU A 63 -41.36 -31.06 -32.85
CA LEU A 63 -41.44 -30.34 -31.57
C LEU A 63 -40.43 -30.87 -30.56
N ALA A 64 -40.07 -32.16 -30.57
CA ALA A 64 -39.02 -32.68 -29.70
C ALA A 64 -37.65 -32.03 -29.97
N ARG A 65 -37.29 -31.76 -31.24
CA ARG A 65 -36.03 -31.09 -31.58
C ARG A 65 -36.05 -29.61 -31.21
N VAL A 66 -37.15 -28.91 -31.50
CA VAL A 66 -37.30 -27.49 -31.12
C VAL A 66 -37.35 -27.35 -29.59
N PHE A 67 -38.01 -28.26 -28.89
CA PHE A 67 -38.08 -28.29 -27.43
C PHE A 67 -36.71 -28.57 -26.80
N VAL A 68 -35.91 -29.49 -27.36
CA VAL A 68 -34.53 -29.72 -26.89
C VAL A 68 -33.66 -28.49 -27.09
N VAL A 69 -33.78 -27.79 -28.22
CA VAL A 69 -33.01 -26.55 -28.48
C VAL A 69 -33.45 -25.41 -27.56
N VAL A 70 -34.75 -25.20 -27.37
CA VAL A 70 -35.28 -24.18 -26.45
C VAL A 70 -34.93 -24.51 -25.00
N ALA A 71 -35.04 -25.77 -24.58
CA ALA A 71 -34.65 -26.21 -23.24
C ALA A 71 -33.14 -26.06 -23.02
N ALA A 72 -32.30 -26.36 -24.02
CA ALA A 72 -30.87 -26.14 -23.96
C ALA A 72 -30.51 -24.66 -23.87
N LEU A 73 -31.19 -23.79 -24.63
CA LEU A 73 -31.01 -22.33 -24.55
C LEU A 73 -31.47 -21.76 -23.21
N LEU A 74 -32.58 -22.26 -22.66
CA LEU A 74 -33.06 -21.87 -21.33
C LEU A 74 -32.13 -22.38 -20.22
N LEU A 75 -31.60 -23.59 -20.32
CA LEU A 75 -30.59 -24.11 -19.40
C LEU A 75 -29.29 -23.32 -19.50
N LEU A 76 -28.85 -22.95 -20.71
CA LEU A 76 -27.68 -22.10 -20.91
C LEU A 76 -27.92 -20.70 -20.32
N ALA A 77 -29.07 -20.10 -20.58
CA ALA A 77 -29.43 -18.80 -20.00
C ALA A 77 -29.52 -18.88 -18.47
N ALA A 78 -30.11 -19.94 -17.91
CA ALA A 78 -30.16 -20.18 -16.47
C ALA A 78 -28.75 -20.40 -15.89
N ALA A 79 -27.89 -21.16 -16.56
CA ALA A 79 -26.50 -21.37 -16.16
C ALA A 79 -25.70 -20.06 -16.19
N VAL A 80 -25.90 -19.23 -17.21
CA VAL A 80 -25.28 -17.89 -17.30
C VAL A 80 -25.80 -16.99 -16.16
N VAL A 81 -27.09 -16.99 -15.88
CA VAL A 81 -27.69 -16.22 -14.76
C VAL A 81 -27.16 -16.71 -13.41
N VAL A 82 -27.04 -18.02 -13.20
CA VAL A 82 -26.47 -18.62 -11.98
C VAL A 82 -24.99 -18.27 -11.88
N LEU A 83 -24.22 -18.37 -12.95
CA LEU A 83 -22.79 -18.04 -12.98
C LEU A 83 -22.56 -16.55 -12.68
N VAL A 84 -23.33 -15.65 -13.29
CA VAL A 84 -23.29 -14.21 -13.02
C VAL A 84 -23.70 -13.92 -11.58
N ASN A 85 -24.73 -14.59 -11.06
CA ASN A 85 -25.13 -14.42 -9.67
C ASN A 85 -24.04 -14.91 -8.72
N VAL A 86 -23.45 -16.08 -8.93
CA VAL A 86 -22.39 -16.65 -8.09
C VAL A 86 -21.12 -15.78 -8.15
N ALA A 87 -20.73 -15.32 -9.34
CA ALA A 87 -19.62 -14.39 -9.53
C ALA A 87 -19.87 -13.05 -8.81
N ALA A 88 -21.11 -12.54 -8.84
CA ALA A 88 -21.52 -11.35 -8.09
C ALA A 88 -21.85 -11.61 -6.60
N SER A 89 -21.80 -12.87 -6.14
CA SER A 89 -22.19 -13.28 -4.78
C SER A 89 -21.06 -13.35 -3.78
N GLY A 90 -19.83 -13.62 -4.22
CA GLY A 90 -18.72 -13.93 -3.30
C GLY A 90 -18.22 -12.71 -2.50
N PRO A 91 -17.55 -11.74 -3.16
CA PRO A 91 -16.90 -10.64 -2.45
C PRO A 91 -17.85 -9.45 -2.19
N ASP A 92 -18.69 -9.07 -3.15
CA ASP A 92 -19.50 -7.85 -3.04
C ASP A 92 -20.67 -7.99 -2.07
N ARG A 93 -21.27 -9.17 -1.94
CA ARG A 93 -22.32 -9.40 -0.92
C ARG A 93 -21.71 -9.48 0.47
N ALA A 94 -20.52 -10.06 0.63
CA ALA A 94 -19.82 -10.08 1.90
C ALA A 94 -19.45 -8.66 2.35
N ALA A 95 -18.92 -7.84 1.43
CA ALA A 95 -18.63 -6.42 1.67
C ALA A 95 -19.90 -5.64 2.04
N ARG A 96 -21.00 -5.81 1.30
CA ARG A 96 -22.30 -5.18 1.63
C ARG A 96 -22.85 -5.61 2.99
N ARG A 97 -22.76 -6.89 3.34
CA ARG A 97 -23.20 -7.40 4.66
C ARG A 97 -22.31 -6.88 5.78
N ALA A 98 -21.00 -6.83 5.58
CA ALA A 98 -20.06 -6.25 6.54
C ALA A 98 -20.38 -4.77 6.75
N TRP A 99 -20.61 -4.01 5.68
CA TRP A 99 -21.04 -2.62 5.74
C TRP A 99 -22.33 -2.45 6.53
N GLN A 100 -23.37 -3.25 6.25
CA GLN A 100 -24.63 -3.18 6.99
C GLN A 100 -24.49 -3.51 8.47
N ARG A 101 -23.62 -4.47 8.83
CA ARG A 101 -23.44 -4.91 10.21
C ARG A 101 -22.50 -4.03 11.03
N HIS A 102 -21.54 -3.38 10.40
CA HIS A 102 -20.46 -2.64 11.06
C HIS A 102 -20.38 -1.19 10.58
N ARG A 103 -21.47 -0.62 10.06
CA ARG A 103 -21.52 0.78 9.57
C ARG A 103 -21.16 1.78 10.65
N ASP A 104 -21.55 1.51 11.90
CA ASP A 104 -21.26 2.31 13.07
C ASP A 104 -19.75 2.35 13.41
N ARG A 105 -19.01 1.33 12.96
CA ARG A 105 -17.57 1.15 13.12
C ARG A 105 -16.73 1.62 11.91
N CYS A 106 -17.36 2.34 10.99
CA CYS A 106 -16.70 3.00 9.86
C CYS A 106 -17.20 4.45 9.78
N ILE A 107 -16.28 5.40 9.72
CA ILE A 107 -16.58 6.83 9.62
C ILE A 107 -16.12 7.32 8.25
N THR A 108 -17.05 7.84 7.46
CA THR A 108 -16.77 8.39 6.12
C THR A 108 -16.86 9.91 6.12
N ALA A 109 -16.39 10.56 5.05
CA ALA A 109 -16.54 11.99 4.87
C ALA A 109 -18.02 12.46 4.92
N GLU A 110 -18.97 11.61 4.54
CA GLU A 110 -20.41 11.88 4.61
C GLU A 110 -20.95 12.00 6.05
N ASP A 111 -20.24 11.44 7.03
CA ASP A 111 -20.59 11.50 8.45
C ASP A 111 -20.14 12.81 9.12
N LEU A 112 -19.45 13.68 8.38
CA LEU A 112 -18.74 14.84 8.91
C LEU A 112 -19.24 16.13 8.25
N ASP A 113 -19.36 17.19 9.05
CA ASP A 113 -19.49 18.54 8.50
C ASP A 113 -18.15 18.98 7.85
N PRO A 114 -18.14 20.02 6.98
CA PRO A 114 -16.92 20.41 6.26
C PRO A 114 -15.73 20.78 7.16
N GLU A 115 -16.00 21.33 8.34
CA GLU A 115 -14.97 21.74 9.30
C GLU A 115 -14.35 20.52 9.99
N ALA A 116 -15.20 19.56 10.37
CA ALA A 116 -14.78 18.28 10.91
C ALA A 116 -14.01 17.44 9.88
N ALA A 117 -14.46 17.41 8.62
CA ALA A 117 -13.78 16.73 7.53
C ALA A 117 -12.37 17.28 7.29
N ALA A 118 -12.19 18.61 7.32
CA ALA A 118 -10.89 19.24 7.18
C ALA A 118 -9.92 18.89 8.32
N LEU A 119 -10.40 18.83 9.57
CA LEU A 119 -9.58 18.40 10.72
C LEU A 119 -9.16 16.94 10.59
N LEU A 120 -10.07 16.06 10.15
CA LEU A 120 -9.74 14.65 9.97
C LEU A 120 -8.69 14.46 8.86
N LEU A 121 -8.83 15.16 7.74
CA LEU A 121 -7.87 15.11 6.64
C LEU A 121 -6.46 15.51 7.09
N ARG A 122 -6.36 16.57 7.92
CA ARG A 122 -5.08 16.99 8.50
C ARG A 122 -4.45 15.91 9.37
N ALA A 123 -5.24 15.28 10.24
CA ALA A 123 -4.77 14.17 11.06
C ALA A 123 -4.29 12.99 10.22
N GLN A 124 -5.02 12.63 9.16
CA GLN A 124 -4.64 11.56 8.23
C GLN A 124 -3.32 11.86 7.52
N LYS A 125 -3.13 13.10 7.04
CA LYS A 125 -1.86 13.52 6.42
C LYS A 125 -0.69 13.43 7.38
N ALA A 126 -0.89 13.83 8.64
CA ALA A 126 0.15 13.73 9.66
C ALA A 126 0.49 12.27 9.97
N ALA A 127 -0.51 11.40 10.12
CA ALA A 127 -0.28 9.96 10.33
C ALA A 127 0.44 9.32 9.14
N ALA A 128 0.01 9.60 7.91
CA ALA A 128 0.67 9.08 6.70
C ALA A 128 2.14 9.53 6.61
N ALA A 129 2.44 10.78 6.96
CA ALA A 129 3.81 11.27 6.98
C ALA A 129 4.71 10.54 8.00
N VAL A 130 4.14 10.05 9.11
CA VAL A 130 4.86 9.22 10.08
C VAL A 130 5.09 7.82 9.51
N ASP A 131 4.06 7.19 8.95
CA ASP A 131 4.16 5.83 8.38
C ASP A 131 5.12 5.76 7.19
N ASP A 132 5.19 6.82 6.38
CA ASP A 132 6.08 6.90 5.21
C ASP A 132 7.56 7.14 5.58
N ALA A 133 7.86 7.60 6.81
CA ALA A 133 9.22 7.93 7.22
C ALA A 133 10.13 6.70 7.25
N GLN A 134 11.33 6.81 6.68
CA GLN A 134 12.27 5.69 6.60
C GLN A 134 12.79 5.29 7.98
N VAL A 135 12.98 6.24 8.91
CA VAL A 135 13.35 5.97 10.31
C VAL A 135 12.35 5.07 11.04
N VAL A 136 11.06 5.12 10.65
CA VAL A 136 10.01 4.22 11.16
C VAL A 136 10.06 2.88 10.45
N ARG A 137 10.38 2.83 9.15
CA ARG A 137 10.49 1.58 8.39
C ARG A 137 11.75 0.76 8.73
N ASP A 138 12.83 1.43 9.10
CA ASP A 138 14.10 0.82 9.50
C ASP A 138 14.11 0.43 11.01
N ASP A 139 12.93 0.46 11.68
CA ASP A 139 12.72 0.12 13.11
C ASP A 139 13.62 0.89 14.10
N VAL A 140 14.09 2.08 13.69
CA VAL A 140 14.87 2.99 14.53
C VAL A 140 13.95 3.73 15.51
N LEU A 141 12.70 3.98 15.09
CA LEU A 141 11.61 4.42 15.94
C LEU A 141 10.58 3.29 15.99
N ASP A 142 10.24 2.84 17.20
CA ASP A 142 9.40 1.66 17.47
C ASP A 142 8.18 1.59 16.53
N THR A 143 8.34 0.80 15.46
CA THR A 143 7.34 0.69 14.39
C THR A 143 6.08 0.03 14.93
N ALA A 144 6.23 -0.90 15.87
CA ALA A 144 5.11 -1.64 16.46
C ALA A 144 4.22 -0.71 17.28
N LEU A 145 4.82 0.20 18.05
CA LEU A 145 4.07 1.20 18.81
C LEU A 145 3.33 2.17 17.88
N ASN A 146 3.97 2.66 16.83
CA ASN A 146 3.33 3.56 15.86
C ASN A 146 2.18 2.88 15.09
N THR A 147 2.39 1.64 14.65
CA THR A 147 1.38 0.85 13.93
C THR A 147 0.14 0.56 14.79
N ALA A 148 0.30 0.46 16.12
CA ALA A 148 -0.83 0.25 17.03
C ALA A 148 -1.50 1.57 17.46
N VAL A 149 -0.71 2.61 17.74
CA VAL A 149 -1.19 3.85 18.36
C VAL A 149 -1.81 4.79 17.32
N LEU A 150 -1.22 4.96 16.13
CA LEU A 150 -1.72 5.91 15.14
C LEU A 150 -3.14 5.58 14.65
N PRO A 151 -3.47 4.32 14.28
CA PRO A 151 -4.84 3.97 13.90
C PRO A 151 -5.84 4.21 15.04
N ARG A 152 -5.45 3.98 16.30
CA ARG A 152 -6.27 4.28 17.48
C ARG A 152 -6.53 5.78 17.59
N GLN A 153 -5.50 6.60 17.48
CA GLN A 153 -5.64 8.07 17.59
C GLN A 153 -6.51 8.64 16.46
N LEU A 154 -6.38 8.13 15.24
CA LEU A 154 -7.25 8.50 14.12
C LEU A 154 -8.70 8.10 14.37
N TRP A 155 -8.96 6.88 14.84
CA TRP A 155 -10.30 6.41 15.15
C TRP A 155 -11.00 7.24 16.23
N GLU A 156 -10.30 7.54 17.32
CA GLU A 156 -10.84 8.39 18.39
C GLU A 156 -11.15 9.81 17.89
N THR A 157 -10.23 10.38 17.10
CA THR A 157 -10.39 11.70 16.48
C THR A 157 -11.61 11.73 15.57
N ALA A 158 -11.73 10.77 14.65
CA ALA A 158 -12.87 10.64 13.75
C ALA A 158 -14.18 10.45 14.53
N THR A 159 -14.18 9.64 15.58
CA THR A 159 -15.35 9.40 16.43
C THR A 159 -15.81 10.67 17.14
N ALA A 160 -14.87 11.46 17.69
CA ALA A 160 -15.18 12.73 18.32
C ALA A 160 -15.76 13.74 17.32
N LEU A 161 -15.16 13.83 16.13
CA LEU A 161 -15.60 14.71 15.05
C LEU A 161 -17.01 14.35 14.52
N ARG A 162 -17.29 13.06 14.34
CA ARG A 162 -18.63 12.56 14.00
C ARG A 162 -19.65 12.96 15.06
N ARG A 163 -19.31 12.80 16.35
CA ARG A 163 -20.20 13.16 17.46
C ARG A 163 -20.47 14.67 17.51
N ILE A 164 -19.46 15.50 17.27
CA ILE A 164 -19.60 16.96 17.16
C ILE A 164 -20.53 17.31 15.99
N THR A 165 -20.30 16.74 14.81
CA THR A 165 -21.14 16.93 13.62
C THR A 165 -22.60 16.57 13.90
N GLN A 166 -22.86 15.39 14.47
CA GLN A 166 -24.20 14.92 14.81
C GLN A 166 -24.91 15.81 15.84
N LEU A 167 -24.17 16.40 16.79
CA LEU A 167 -24.75 17.31 17.79
C LEU A 167 -25.08 18.68 17.18
N ARG A 168 -24.25 19.17 16.26
CA ARG A 168 -24.49 20.41 15.51
C ARG A 168 -25.67 20.30 14.56
N SER A 169 -25.86 19.14 13.93
CA SER A 169 -26.95 18.89 12.99
C SER A 169 -28.32 18.77 13.67
N ARG A 170 -28.39 18.73 15.01
CA ARG A 170 -29.66 18.66 15.72
C ARG A 170 -30.40 20.00 15.61
N PRO A 171 -31.65 19.99 15.12
CA PRO A 171 -32.44 21.21 15.02
C PRO A 171 -32.65 21.84 16.40
N ALA A 172 -32.79 23.16 16.43
CA ALA A 172 -33.25 23.84 17.62
C ALA A 172 -34.72 23.44 17.90
N PRO A 173 -35.12 23.28 19.17
CA PRO A 173 -36.52 23.03 19.52
C PRO A 173 -37.38 24.25 19.17
N ASP A 174 -38.68 24.03 18.93
CA ASP A 174 -39.63 25.13 18.64
C ASP A 174 -39.69 26.18 19.78
N THR A 175 -39.39 25.74 21.02
CA THR A 175 -39.29 26.58 22.22
C THR A 175 -37.96 27.34 22.34
N ALA A 176 -37.11 27.39 21.31
CA ALA A 176 -35.82 28.09 21.35
C ALA A 176 -35.91 29.60 21.67
N HIS A 177 -37.10 30.20 21.53
CA HIS A 177 -37.37 31.59 21.92
C HIS A 177 -37.53 31.79 23.43
N ASP A 178 -37.79 30.71 24.18
CA ASP A 178 -37.84 30.74 25.63
C ASP A 178 -36.43 31.08 26.18
N PRO A 179 -36.28 32.11 27.04
CA PRO A 179 -34.99 32.52 27.58
C PRO A 179 -34.19 31.40 28.27
N GLU A 180 -34.86 30.49 28.99
CA GLU A 180 -34.19 29.38 29.68
C GLU A 180 -33.65 28.36 28.67
N VAL A 181 -34.45 28.05 27.64
CA VAL A 181 -34.04 27.14 26.55
C VAL A 181 -32.92 27.77 25.72
N ALA A 182 -32.99 29.07 25.42
CA ALA A 182 -31.95 29.80 24.71
C ALA A 182 -30.61 29.78 25.46
N ALA A 183 -30.64 29.93 26.79
CA ALA A 183 -29.44 29.84 27.62
C ALA A 183 -28.78 28.44 27.53
N LEU A 184 -29.59 27.38 27.61
CA LEU A 184 -29.12 25.99 27.47
C LEU A 184 -28.55 25.71 26.07
N LEU A 185 -29.14 26.25 25.01
CA LEU A 185 -28.60 26.14 23.64
C LEU A 185 -27.26 26.87 23.52
N ALA A 186 -27.13 28.05 24.12
CA ALA A 186 -25.86 28.78 24.15
C ALA A 186 -24.76 28.00 24.90
N ASP A 187 -25.10 27.32 26.00
CA ASP A 187 -24.20 26.42 26.71
C ASP A 187 -23.79 25.22 25.87
N ARG A 188 -24.74 24.59 25.17
CA ARG A 188 -24.47 23.51 24.22
C ARG A 188 -23.47 23.96 23.16
N ASP A 189 -23.66 25.13 22.59
CA ASP A 189 -22.78 25.65 21.54
C ASP A 189 -21.39 26.01 22.08
N ARG A 190 -21.29 26.53 23.31
CA ARG A 190 -20.01 26.72 24.01
C ARG A 190 -19.28 25.39 24.20
N ALA A 191 -19.99 24.36 24.67
CA ALA A 191 -19.44 23.02 24.88
C ALA A 191 -18.96 22.40 23.56
N LEU A 192 -19.73 22.53 22.47
CA LEU A 192 -19.33 22.04 21.14
C LEU A 192 -18.08 22.76 20.61
N ARG A 193 -17.98 24.08 20.77
CA ARG A 193 -16.76 24.83 20.42
C ARG A 193 -15.56 24.40 21.25
N ALA A 194 -15.75 24.12 22.54
CA ALA A 194 -14.68 23.63 23.41
C ALA A 194 -14.21 22.23 22.99
N ALA A 195 -15.15 21.31 22.71
CA ALA A 195 -14.84 19.97 22.23
C ALA A 195 -14.08 20.02 20.90
N GLN A 196 -14.51 20.85 19.95
CA GLN A 196 -13.82 21.00 18.68
C GLN A 196 -12.40 21.57 18.85
N ARG A 197 -12.20 22.57 19.72
CA ARG A 197 -10.85 23.07 20.03
C ARG A 197 -9.96 21.99 20.63
N SER A 198 -10.51 21.15 21.53
CA SER A 198 -9.76 20.03 22.10
C SER A 198 -9.34 19.02 21.04
N VAL A 199 -10.21 18.69 20.08
CA VAL A 199 -9.86 17.83 18.95
C VAL A 199 -8.82 18.50 18.05
N GLY A 200 -8.97 19.80 17.76
CA GLY A 200 -7.98 20.57 17.00
C GLY A 200 -6.60 20.57 17.65
N ALA A 201 -6.52 20.68 18.99
CA ALA A 201 -5.27 20.58 19.73
C ALA A 201 -4.64 19.19 19.64
N ARG A 202 -5.46 18.12 19.66
CA ARG A 202 -4.98 16.75 19.43
C ARG A 202 -4.39 16.59 18.02
N VAL A 203 -5.07 17.12 16.99
CA VAL A 203 -4.56 17.11 15.61
C VAL A 203 -3.25 17.88 15.49
N ALA A 204 -3.15 19.06 16.12
CA ALA A 204 -1.91 19.83 16.14
C ALA A 204 -0.75 19.06 16.80
N ALA A 205 -1.01 18.36 17.91
CA ALA A 205 0.00 17.52 18.56
C ALA A 205 0.46 16.36 17.66
N LEU A 206 -0.44 15.78 16.85
CA LEU A 206 -0.08 14.75 15.87
C LEU A 206 0.75 15.32 14.72
N GLU A 207 0.42 16.53 14.24
CA GLU A 207 1.22 17.24 13.23
C GLU A 207 2.62 17.59 13.75
N ASP A 208 2.73 18.05 15.00
CA ASP A 208 4.02 18.30 15.66
C ASP A 208 4.84 17.03 15.77
N TYR A 209 4.22 15.92 16.17
CA TYR A 209 4.87 14.62 16.20
C TYR A 209 5.38 14.20 14.81
N ALA A 210 4.55 14.32 13.76
CA ALA A 210 4.96 14.04 12.39
C ALA A 210 6.15 14.91 11.94
N ALA A 211 6.18 16.18 12.32
CA ALA A 211 7.32 17.07 12.03
C ALA A 211 8.61 16.59 12.71
N ARG A 212 8.54 16.11 13.96
CA ARG A 212 9.69 15.53 14.68
C ARG A 212 10.16 14.23 14.07
N VAL A 213 9.25 13.37 13.62
CA VAL A 213 9.60 12.14 12.89
C VAL A 213 10.32 12.49 11.58
N ALA A 214 9.84 13.49 10.84
CA ALA A 214 10.50 13.94 9.62
C ALA A 214 11.91 14.54 9.86
N GLU A 215 12.12 15.22 10.97
CA GLU A 215 13.46 15.68 11.38
C GLU A 215 14.40 14.51 11.71
N ALA A 216 13.90 13.51 12.44
CA ALA A 216 14.62 12.29 12.75
C ALA A 216 14.97 11.51 11.48
N ASP A 217 14.05 11.43 10.52
CA ASP A 217 14.25 10.79 9.22
C ASP A 217 15.38 11.45 8.42
N ARG A 218 15.39 12.78 8.35
CA ARG A 218 16.49 13.53 7.73
C ARG A 218 17.83 13.33 8.45
N ALA A 219 17.83 13.18 9.77
CA ALA A 219 19.04 12.89 10.53
C ALA A 219 19.54 11.45 10.24
N TRP A 220 18.63 10.48 10.16
CA TRP A 220 18.92 9.10 9.83
C TRP A 220 19.53 8.94 8.44
N GLN A 221 18.91 9.55 7.41
CA GLN A 221 19.42 9.52 6.04
C GLN A 221 20.81 10.15 5.91
N ARG A 222 21.06 11.25 6.64
CA ARG A 222 22.39 11.89 6.70
C ARG A 222 23.42 10.96 7.35
N ALA A 223 23.07 10.32 8.46
CA ALA A 223 23.96 9.37 9.12
C ALA A 223 24.27 8.16 8.22
N ALA A 224 23.26 7.62 7.53
CA ALA A 224 23.45 6.53 6.57
C ALA A 224 24.39 6.94 5.42
N THR A 225 24.20 8.14 4.87
CA THR A 225 25.06 8.69 3.81
C THR A 225 26.50 8.85 4.28
N LEU A 226 26.72 9.39 5.48
CA LEU A 226 28.06 9.56 6.06
C LEU A 226 28.75 8.21 6.26
N ARG A 227 28.05 7.20 6.78
CA ARG A 227 28.61 5.85 6.96
C ARG A 227 29.06 5.26 5.63
N ARG A 228 28.24 5.40 4.57
CA ARG A 228 28.60 4.94 3.22
C ARG A 228 29.87 5.63 2.70
N LEU A 229 29.94 6.96 2.81
CA LEU A 229 31.10 7.72 2.34
C LEU A 229 32.38 7.38 3.12
N LEU A 230 32.27 7.11 4.42
CA LEU A 230 33.42 6.67 5.22
C LEU A 230 33.94 5.29 4.78
N ALA A 231 33.04 4.35 4.48
CA ALA A 231 33.43 3.04 3.95
C ALA A 231 34.10 3.17 2.57
N GLU A 232 33.56 3.98 1.66
CA GLU A 232 34.17 4.27 0.36
C GLU A 232 35.56 4.93 0.50
N GLN A 233 35.76 5.79 1.50
CA GLN A 233 37.07 6.39 1.77
C GLN A 233 38.09 5.38 2.28
N GLU A 234 37.67 4.39 3.07
CA GLU A 234 38.54 3.31 3.54
C GLU A 234 39.00 2.45 2.35
N GLU A 235 38.06 2.05 1.48
CA GLU A 235 38.36 1.31 0.25
C GLU A 235 39.32 2.08 -0.68
N LEU A 236 39.12 3.41 -0.82
CA LEU A 236 40.04 4.25 -1.59
C LEU A 236 41.44 4.31 -0.98
N ARG A 237 41.56 4.34 0.35
CA ARG A 237 42.86 4.31 1.03
C ARG A 237 43.58 2.99 0.80
N ASP A 238 42.87 1.88 0.85
CA ASP A 238 43.43 0.55 0.58
C ASP A 238 43.91 0.43 -0.87
N LEU A 239 43.13 0.96 -1.83
CA LEU A 239 43.51 1.00 -3.24
C LEU A 239 44.77 1.85 -3.48
N LEU A 240 44.86 3.01 -2.82
CA LEU A 240 46.05 3.87 -2.89
C LEU A 240 47.28 3.18 -2.29
N ALA A 241 47.12 2.46 -1.18
CA ALA A 241 48.20 1.69 -0.57
C ALA A 241 48.69 0.56 -1.49
N ALA A 242 47.76 -0.17 -2.13
CA ALA A 242 48.09 -1.21 -3.11
C ALA A 242 48.82 -0.62 -4.33
N THR A 243 48.36 0.51 -4.85
CA THR A 243 49.01 1.19 -5.99
C THR A 243 50.43 1.64 -5.66
N ALA A 244 50.64 2.19 -4.45
CA ALA A 244 51.98 2.55 -3.99
C ALA A 244 52.91 1.33 -3.85
N ALA A 245 52.38 0.17 -3.47
CA ALA A 245 53.12 -1.09 -3.44
C ALA A 245 53.47 -1.57 -4.86
N ASP A 246 52.55 -1.45 -5.82
CA ASP A 246 52.80 -1.79 -7.22
C ASP A 246 53.90 -0.90 -7.84
N GLU A 247 53.89 0.41 -7.56
CA GLU A 247 54.96 1.32 -7.97
C GLU A 247 56.33 0.96 -7.38
N ALA A 248 56.36 0.40 -6.16
CA ALA A 248 57.59 -0.13 -5.57
C ALA A 248 58.04 -1.42 -6.27
N ALA A 249 57.10 -2.34 -6.56
CA ALA A 249 57.38 -3.58 -7.28
C ALA A 249 57.90 -3.33 -8.71
N VAL A 250 57.34 -2.35 -9.43
CA VAL A 250 57.84 -1.94 -10.76
C VAL A 250 59.29 -1.46 -10.69
N ARG A 251 59.65 -0.67 -9.67
CA ARG A 251 61.04 -0.22 -9.46
C ARG A 251 61.98 -1.38 -9.14
N GLU A 252 61.55 -2.35 -8.33
CA GLU A 252 62.32 -3.55 -8.04
C GLU A 252 62.55 -4.41 -9.30
N LEU A 253 61.51 -4.61 -10.12
CA LEU A 253 61.61 -5.32 -11.38
C LEU A 253 62.55 -4.62 -12.38
N ALA A 254 62.58 -3.29 -12.40
CA ALA A 254 63.52 -2.54 -13.22
C ALA A 254 64.98 -2.79 -12.80
N ASP A 255 65.29 -2.75 -11.49
CA ASP A 255 66.63 -3.06 -10.95
C ASP A 255 67.03 -4.51 -11.23
N LEU A 256 66.11 -5.47 -11.05
CA LEU A 256 66.36 -6.88 -11.41
C LEU A 256 66.64 -7.06 -12.90
N THR A 257 65.96 -6.31 -13.76
CA THR A 257 66.16 -6.34 -15.21
C THR A 257 67.54 -5.80 -15.58
N GLU A 258 67.95 -4.67 -14.99
CA GLU A 258 69.28 -4.08 -15.19
C GLU A 258 70.40 -5.06 -14.75
N ARG A 259 70.22 -5.72 -13.60
CA ARG A 259 71.16 -6.74 -13.12
C ARG A 259 71.23 -7.96 -14.06
N ALA A 260 70.10 -8.40 -14.58
CA ALA A 260 70.05 -9.51 -15.53
C ALA A 260 70.78 -9.17 -16.84
N GLN A 261 70.60 -7.95 -17.35
CA GLN A 261 71.32 -7.44 -18.52
C GLN A 261 72.84 -7.41 -18.28
N ALA A 262 73.28 -6.86 -17.15
CA ALA A 262 74.70 -6.82 -16.79
C ALA A 262 75.30 -8.25 -16.67
N ALA A 263 74.55 -9.19 -16.11
CA ALA A 263 74.97 -10.59 -16.02
C ALA A 263 75.06 -11.27 -17.39
N GLU A 264 74.09 -11.02 -18.28
CA GLU A 264 74.09 -11.52 -19.66
C GLU A 264 75.29 -11.01 -20.45
N GLU A 265 75.60 -9.70 -20.35
CA GLU A 265 76.78 -9.10 -20.96
C GLU A 265 78.09 -9.72 -20.45
N HIS A 266 78.20 -9.92 -19.13
CA HIS A 266 79.37 -10.56 -18.54
C HIS A 266 79.56 -11.99 -19.03
N LEU A 267 78.49 -12.77 -19.12
CA LEU A 267 78.51 -14.14 -19.63
C LEU A 267 78.89 -14.19 -21.11
N ARG A 268 78.34 -13.30 -21.95
CA ARG A 268 78.75 -13.16 -23.36
C ARG A 268 80.24 -12.86 -23.48
N ALA A 269 80.73 -11.86 -22.74
CA ALA A 269 82.15 -11.50 -22.74
C ALA A 269 83.06 -12.64 -22.21
N ALA A 270 82.58 -13.47 -21.28
CA ALA A 270 83.29 -14.66 -20.83
C ALA A 270 83.32 -15.75 -21.90
N ALA A 271 82.19 -16.01 -22.58
CA ALA A 271 82.09 -16.97 -23.67
C ALA A 271 82.98 -16.59 -24.86
N ASP A 272 82.99 -15.30 -25.26
CA ASP A 272 83.86 -14.80 -26.32
C ASP A 272 85.35 -14.99 -25.98
N ARG A 273 85.74 -14.70 -24.74
CA ARG A 273 87.10 -14.94 -24.25
C ARG A 273 87.46 -16.43 -24.28
N ALA A 274 86.55 -17.32 -23.87
CA ALA A 274 86.76 -18.76 -23.91
C ALA A 274 86.88 -19.29 -25.35
N ALA A 275 86.03 -18.83 -26.27
CA ALA A 275 86.10 -19.18 -27.69
C ALA A 275 87.43 -18.74 -28.33
N GLN A 276 87.90 -17.53 -28.02
CA GLN A 276 89.21 -17.05 -28.47
C GLN A 276 90.39 -17.83 -27.85
N ALA A 277 90.25 -18.36 -26.63
CA ALA A 277 91.26 -19.22 -26.04
C ALA A 277 91.29 -20.60 -26.72
N ALA A 278 90.12 -21.16 -27.00
CA ALA A 278 89.99 -22.44 -27.70
C ALA A 278 90.56 -22.41 -29.13
N SER A 279 90.35 -21.32 -29.89
CA SER A 279 90.91 -21.16 -31.24
C SER A 279 92.43 -21.01 -31.27
N ARG A 280 93.08 -20.75 -30.13
CA ARG A 280 94.54 -20.68 -29.99
C ARG A 280 95.17 -22.01 -29.54
N LEU A 281 94.36 -23.04 -29.26
CA LEU A 281 94.86 -24.39 -29.00
C LEU A 281 95.16 -25.09 -30.35
N PRO A 282 96.36 -25.64 -30.56
CA PRO A 282 96.68 -26.40 -31.76
C PRO A 282 95.86 -27.70 -31.79
N GLY A 283 95.40 -28.11 -32.98
CA GLY A 283 94.68 -29.36 -33.18
C GLY A 283 95.46 -30.53 -32.60
N ALA A 284 94.81 -31.33 -31.76
CA ALA A 284 95.31 -32.65 -31.40
C ALA A 284 95.13 -33.55 -32.62
N ASP A 285 96.13 -33.54 -33.50
CA ASP A 285 96.36 -34.59 -34.47
C ASP A 285 96.70 -35.87 -33.71
N THR A 286 95.82 -36.87 -33.80
CA THR A 286 96.17 -38.30 -33.82
C THR A 286 95.33 -38.98 -34.88
#